data_AF-A0A0L8GI05-F1
#
_entry.id   AF-A0A0L8GI05-F1
#
_cell.length_a   1.000
_cell.length_b   1.000
_cell.length_c   1.000
_cell.angle_alpha   90.00
_cell.angle_beta   90.00
_cell.angle_gamma   90.00
#
_symmetry.space_group_name_H-M   'P 1'
#
loop_
_entity.id
_entity.type
_entity.pdbx_description
1 polymer ?
#
loop_
_entity_poly.entity_id
_entity_poly.type
_entity_poly.pdbx_seq_one_letter_code
_entity_poly.pdbx_strand_id
1 'polypeptide(L)'
;MSDNSIFKRLNVRAMGRMAIRKKKNGNLDLSEMKPLKPPHLENTFQLAPSQRFIPHCVEGIIKDIMLAEDLANAIYNAEAAPSLVKKMSDEIKEKLKLLYWKRYKYVVHVLIGQNLSQHFMMASRCLWNEEVDNFVVVKYNNSNLFVICSVFATYLE
;
A
#
# COMPACT_ATOMS: atom_id res chain seq x y z
N MET A 1 16.88 17.98 -0.91
CA MET A 1 16.25 18.25 -2.22
C MET A 1 16.17 16.91 -2.95
N SER A 2 15.20 16.09 -2.57
CA SER A 2 15.07 14.70 -3.02
C SER A 2 14.36 14.64 -4.37
N ASP A 3 14.94 13.86 -5.27
CA ASP A 3 14.62 13.79 -6.69
C ASP A 3 13.23 13.14 -6.92
N ASN A 4 12.20 13.97 -7.08
CA ASN A 4 10.82 13.56 -7.39
C ASN A 4 10.63 13.00 -8.82
N SER A 5 11.71 12.68 -9.53
CA SER A 5 11.68 12.19 -10.91
C SER A 5 11.20 10.75 -11.06
N ILE A 6 11.30 9.92 -10.01
CA ILE A 6 10.84 8.52 -10.01
C ILE A 6 9.30 8.45 -10.06
N PHE A 7 8.61 9.33 -9.32
CA PHE A 7 7.14 9.36 -9.29
C PHE A 7 6.51 9.82 -10.61
N LYS A 8 7.18 10.69 -11.38
CA LYS A 8 6.67 11.17 -12.67
C LYS A 8 6.65 10.08 -13.76
N ARG A 9 7.52 9.06 -13.67
CA ARG A 9 7.58 7.97 -14.67
C ARG A 9 6.55 6.86 -14.44
N LEU A 10 6.02 6.69 -13.23
CA LEU A 10 5.01 5.65 -12.94
C LEU A 10 3.61 6.00 -13.49
N ASN A 11 3.31 7.27 -13.70
CA ASN A 11 1.94 7.73 -13.95
C ASN A 11 1.40 7.40 -15.36
N VAL A 12 2.24 6.96 -16.29
CA VAL A 12 1.82 6.58 -17.66
C VAL A 12 1.33 5.13 -17.74
N ARG A 13 1.70 4.27 -16.77
CA ARG A 13 1.25 2.87 -16.72
C ARG A 13 -0.01 2.65 -15.86
N ALA A 14 -0.36 3.62 -15.01
CA ALA A 14 -1.53 3.57 -14.14
C ALA A 14 -2.86 3.84 -14.89
N MET A 15 -2.82 4.37 -16.11
CA MET A 15 -3.97 4.31 -17.03
C MET A 15 -4.20 2.85 -17.42
N GLY A 16 -5.08 2.17 -16.69
CA GLY A 16 -5.51 0.81 -16.99
C GLY A 16 -5.90 0.67 -18.47
N ARG A 17 -5.60 -0.48 -19.07
CA ARG A 17 -5.98 -0.76 -20.46
C ARG A 17 -7.51 -0.70 -20.57
N MET A 18 -8.04 0.27 -21.30
CA MET A 18 -9.48 0.37 -21.60
C MET A 18 -9.74 -0.11 -23.02
N ALA A 19 -10.80 -0.89 -23.24
CA ALA A 19 -11.25 -1.23 -24.58
C ALA A 19 -12.17 -0.13 -25.11
N ILE A 20 -11.84 0.43 -26.27
CA ILE A 20 -12.68 1.40 -26.98
C ILE A 20 -13.13 0.77 -28.30
N ARG A 21 -14.44 0.66 -28.50
CA ARG A 21 -15.00 0.11 -29.73
C ARG A 21 -15.02 1.17 -30.83
N LYS A 22 -14.61 0.79 -32.05
CA LYS A 22 -14.68 1.65 -33.24
C LYS A 22 -16.07 1.52 -33.87
N LYS A 23 -16.78 2.65 -34.05
CA LYS A 23 -18.06 2.71 -34.77
C LYS A 23 -17.84 2.43 -36.26
N LYS A 24 -18.90 2.00 -36.96
CA LYS A 24 -18.88 1.71 -38.41
C LYS A 24 -18.49 2.91 -39.27
N ASN A 25 -18.66 4.13 -38.75
CA ASN A 25 -18.26 5.39 -39.39
C ASN A 25 -16.82 5.82 -39.05
N GLY A 26 -16.01 4.94 -38.44
CA GLY A 26 -14.61 5.20 -38.10
C GLY A 26 -14.38 5.94 -36.77
N ASN A 27 -15.41 6.52 -36.16
CA ASN A 27 -15.28 7.23 -34.89
C ASN A 27 -15.19 6.27 -33.69
N LEU A 28 -14.39 6.64 -32.71
CA LEU A 28 -14.24 5.91 -31.45
C LEU A 28 -15.46 6.18 -30.56
N ASP A 29 -16.09 5.12 -30.05
CA ASP A 29 -17.23 5.26 -29.13
C ASP A 29 -16.76 5.38 -27.68
N LEU A 30 -16.64 6.62 -27.19
CA LEU A 30 -16.20 6.90 -25.83
C LEU A 30 -17.23 6.51 -24.77
N SER A 31 -18.52 6.37 -25.13
CA SER A 31 -19.58 5.97 -24.19
C SER A 31 -19.61 4.48 -23.84
N GLU A 32 -18.88 3.63 -24.58
CA GLU A 32 -18.75 2.19 -24.33
C GLU A 32 -17.34 1.80 -23.85
N MET A 33 -16.68 2.65 -23.06
CA MET A 33 -15.42 2.28 -22.41
C MET A 33 -15.65 1.18 -21.37
N LYS A 34 -15.23 -0.05 -21.68
CA LYS A 34 -15.27 -1.18 -20.73
C LYS A 34 -13.88 -1.41 -20.13
N PRO A 35 -13.78 -1.64 -18.81
CA PRO A 35 -12.53 -2.09 -18.22
C PRO A 35 -12.19 -3.45 -18.84
N LEU A 36 -10.98 -3.57 -19.40
CA LEU A 36 -10.51 -4.87 -19.89
C LEU A 36 -10.44 -5.83 -18.71
N LYS A 37 -11.05 -7.02 -18.84
CA LYS A 37 -10.84 -8.09 -17.87
C LYS A 37 -9.33 -8.34 -17.76
N PRO A 38 -8.79 -8.47 -16.53
CA PRO A 38 -7.39 -8.81 -16.39
C PRO A 38 -7.13 -10.10 -17.19
N PRO A 39 -6.09 -10.13 -18.06
CA PRO A 39 -5.80 -11.33 -18.83
C PRO A 39 -5.61 -12.50 -17.89
N HIS A 40 -6.14 -13.67 -18.26
CA HIS A 40 -5.83 -14.92 -17.59
C HIS A 40 -4.33 -15.16 -17.79
N LEU A 41 -3.55 -14.86 -16.76
CA LEU A 41 -2.11 -15.06 -16.77
C LEU A 41 -1.85 -16.49 -16.34
N GLU A 42 -1.33 -17.30 -17.26
CA GLU A 42 -0.76 -18.60 -16.90
C GLU A 42 0.37 -18.39 -15.88
N ASN A 43 0.54 -19.35 -14.97
CA ASN A 43 1.64 -19.31 -14.02
C ASN A 43 2.96 -19.27 -14.80
N THR A 44 3.79 -18.28 -14.51
CA THR A 44 5.11 -18.13 -15.15
C THR A 44 6.18 -19.02 -14.50
N PHE A 45 5.80 -19.81 -13.48
CA PHE A 45 6.67 -20.70 -12.68
C PHE A 45 7.96 -20.02 -12.18
N GLN A 46 7.93 -18.70 -11.94
CA GLN A 46 9.12 -17.96 -11.50
C GLN A 46 9.42 -18.31 -10.04
N LEU A 47 10.57 -18.95 -9.82
CA LEU A 47 11.05 -19.34 -8.49
C LEU A 47 11.60 -18.16 -7.67
N ALA A 48 11.78 -16.98 -8.28
CA ALA A 48 12.32 -15.80 -7.62
C ALA A 48 11.68 -14.51 -8.15
N PRO A 49 11.56 -13.47 -7.30
CA PRO A 49 11.01 -12.18 -7.70
C PRO A 49 11.93 -11.45 -8.70
N SER A 50 11.35 -10.94 -9.78
CA SER A 50 12.04 -10.04 -10.71
C SER A 50 12.46 -8.70 -10.08
N GLN A 51 11.72 -8.25 -9.07
CA GLN A 51 12.04 -7.07 -8.27
C GLN A 51 11.71 -7.39 -6.81
N ARG A 52 12.68 -7.22 -5.92
CA ARG A 52 12.47 -7.44 -4.48
C ARG A 52 11.68 -6.29 -3.86
N PHE A 53 10.95 -6.60 -2.80
CA PHE A 53 10.35 -5.61 -1.92
C PHE A 53 11.44 -4.71 -1.31
N ILE A 54 11.21 -3.38 -1.34
CA ILE A 54 12.16 -2.39 -0.80
C ILE A 54 11.49 -1.72 0.41
N PRO A 55 11.86 -2.11 1.65
CA PRO A 55 11.20 -1.60 2.87
C PRO A 55 11.22 -0.08 2.99
N HIS A 56 12.33 0.56 2.65
CA HIS A 56 12.49 2.01 2.78
C HIS A 56 11.49 2.82 1.93
N CYS A 57 11.18 2.36 0.72
CA CYS A 57 10.18 3.00 -0.14
C CYS A 57 8.79 2.95 0.51
N VAL A 58 8.44 1.83 1.14
CA VAL A 58 7.16 1.68 1.84
C VAL A 58 7.13 2.49 3.13
N GLU A 59 8.25 2.55 3.85
CA GLU A 59 8.38 3.35 5.06
C GLU A 59 8.02 4.82 4.80
N GLY A 60 8.52 5.40 3.69
CA GLY A 60 8.19 6.77 3.27
C GLY A 60 6.69 6.95 3.01
N ILE A 61 6.07 6.02 2.30
CA ILE A 61 4.63 6.05 1.98
C ILE A 61 3.78 6.01 3.25
N ILE A 62 4.13 5.14 4.19
CA ILE A 62 3.41 5.04 5.47
C ILE A 62 3.56 6.34 6.26
N LYS A 63 4.76 6.93 6.32
CA LYS A 63 4.99 8.22 6.98
C LYS A 63 4.17 9.34 6.34
N ASP A 64 4.14 9.41 5.01
CA ASP A 64 3.36 10.42 4.29
C ASP A 64 1.86 10.30 4.59
N ILE A 65 1.32 9.09 4.67
CA ILE A 65 -0.08 8.84 5.05
C ILE A 65 -0.34 9.24 6.51
N MET A 66 0.54 8.85 7.43
CA MET A 66 0.42 9.23 8.85
C MET A 66 0.46 10.75 9.04
N LEU A 67 1.28 11.46 8.27
CA LEU A 67 1.34 12.92 8.29
C LEU A 67 0.07 13.56 7.74
N ALA A 68 -0.54 12.97 6.70
CA ALA A 68 -1.78 13.47 6.10
C ALA A 68 -3.00 13.38 7.02
N GLU A 69 -2.99 12.49 8.02
CA GLU A 69 -4.06 12.36 9.03
C GLU A 69 -3.93 13.37 10.19
N ASP A 70 -2.99 14.32 10.13
CA ASP A 70 -2.72 15.33 11.17
C ASP A 70 -2.62 14.75 12.60
N LEU A 71 -1.88 13.65 12.72
CA LEU A 71 -1.67 13.00 14.01
C LEU A 71 -0.86 13.86 15.00
N ALA A 72 -0.35 15.02 14.60
CA ALA A 72 0.37 15.94 15.48
C ALA A 72 -0.53 16.43 16.62
N ASN A 73 -1.76 16.83 16.30
CA ASN A 73 -2.70 17.43 17.24
C ASN A 73 -3.88 16.50 17.59
N ALA A 74 -3.91 15.30 17.02
CA ALA A 74 -4.99 14.35 17.22
C ALA A 74 -5.07 13.83 18.67
N ILE A 75 -6.29 13.81 19.21
CA ILE A 75 -6.61 13.23 20.52
C ILE A 75 -7.25 11.87 20.28
N TYR A 76 -6.88 10.87 21.08
CA TYR A 76 -7.47 9.53 20.96
C TYR A 76 -8.98 9.57 21.21
N ASN A 77 -9.75 9.00 20.28
CA ASN A 77 -11.18 8.77 20.43
C ASN A 77 -11.50 7.32 20.07
N ALA A 78 -12.06 6.57 21.00
CA ALA A 78 -12.38 5.15 20.84
C ALA A 78 -13.44 4.89 19.74
N GLU A 79 -14.36 5.82 19.50
CA GLU A 79 -15.42 5.68 18.49
C GLU A 79 -14.88 5.95 17.07
N ALA A 80 -13.95 6.91 16.95
CA ALA A 80 -13.35 7.29 15.67
C ALA A 80 -12.11 6.43 15.30
N ALA A 81 -11.45 5.82 16.28
CA ALA A 81 -10.25 5.01 16.06
C ALA A 81 -10.44 3.89 15.03
N PRO A 82 -11.52 3.08 15.04
CA PRO A 82 -11.72 2.00 14.07
C PRO A 82 -11.82 2.49 12.62
N SER A 83 -12.50 3.62 12.40
CA SER A 83 -12.65 4.18 11.06
C SER A 83 -11.34 4.76 10.55
N LEU A 84 -10.57 5.42 11.42
CA LEU A 84 -9.25 5.97 11.12
C LEU A 84 -8.25 4.86 10.74
N VAL A 85 -8.13 3.79 11.54
CA VAL A 85 -7.19 2.69 11.21
C VAL A 85 -7.60 1.95 9.94
N LYS A 86 -8.91 1.76 9.72
CA LYS A 86 -9.41 1.16 8.49
C LYS A 86 -9.01 2.01 7.28
N LYS A 87 -9.30 3.31 7.32
CA LYS A 87 -8.92 4.28 6.27
C LYS A 87 -7.42 4.23 5.98
N MET A 88 -6.56 4.35 7.00
CA MET A 88 -5.11 4.27 6.83
C MET A 88 -4.67 2.92 6.23
N SER A 89 -5.22 1.81 6.74
CA SER A 89 -4.86 0.48 6.24
C SER A 89 -5.24 0.28 4.76
N ASP A 90 -6.39 0.79 4.35
CA ASP A 90 -6.86 0.74 2.97
C ASP A 90 -6.04 1.65 2.07
N GLU A 91 -5.75 2.88 2.49
CA GLU A 91 -4.92 3.80 1.71
C GLU A 91 -3.50 3.27 1.50
N ILE A 92 -2.86 2.73 2.55
CA ILE A 92 -1.53 2.11 2.46
C ILE A 92 -1.57 0.94 1.48
N LYS A 93 -2.56 0.05 1.62
CA LYS A 93 -2.74 -1.10 0.73
C LYS A 93 -2.93 -0.68 -0.73
N GLU A 94 -3.73 0.35 -1.00
CA GLU A 94 -3.94 0.86 -2.36
C GLU A 94 -2.66 1.51 -2.92
N LYS A 95 -1.92 2.32 -2.15
CA LYS A 95 -0.63 2.86 -2.60
C LYS A 95 0.40 1.76 -2.88
N LEU A 96 0.45 0.72 -2.05
CA LEU A 96 1.33 -0.43 -2.27
C LEU A 96 1.03 -1.17 -3.58
N LYS A 97 -0.25 -1.34 -3.92
CA LYS A 97 -0.66 -1.94 -5.21
C LYS A 97 -0.18 -1.11 -6.41
N LEU A 98 -0.04 0.21 -6.26
CA LEU A 98 0.44 1.11 -7.32
C LEU A 98 1.96 1.02 -7.57
N LEU A 99 2.76 0.60 -6.59
CA LEU A 99 4.23 0.50 -6.71
C LEU A 99 4.71 -0.63 -7.65
N TYR A 100 3.79 -1.47 -8.12
CA TYR A 100 4.01 -2.48 -9.15
C TYR A 100 5.15 -3.47 -8.88
N TRP A 101 5.40 -3.83 -7.62
CA TRP A 101 6.14 -5.06 -7.32
C TRP A 101 5.27 -6.26 -7.68
N LYS A 102 5.68 -6.97 -8.74
CA LYS A 102 4.94 -8.12 -9.24
C LYS A 102 5.01 -9.27 -8.24
N ARG A 103 3.91 -10.01 -8.13
CA ARG A 103 3.83 -11.26 -7.35
C ARG A 103 4.10 -11.07 -5.86
N TYR A 104 3.68 -9.95 -5.28
CA TYR A 104 3.67 -9.78 -3.82
C TYR A 104 2.24 -9.68 -3.30
N LYS A 105 1.97 -10.37 -2.20
CA LYS A 105 0.79 -10.17 -1.36
C LYS A 105 1.20 -9.29 -0.20
N TYR A 106 0.33 -8.34 0.14
CA TYR A 106 0.57 -7.42 1.25
C TYR A 106 -0.44 -7.64 2.35
N VAL A 107 0.05 -7.75 3.58
CA VAL A 107 -0.76 -7.66 4.80
C VAL A 107 -0.41 -6.35 5.47
N VAL A 108 -1.39 -5.46 5.58
CA VAL A 108 -1.26 -4.17 6.27
C VAL A 108 -1.97 -4.28 7.61
N HIS A 109 -1.22 -4.08 8.69
CA HIS A 109 -1.73 -4.06 10.05
C HIS A 109 -1.51 -2.67 10.64
N VAL A 110 -2.59 -2.01 11.07
CA VAL A 110 -2.54 -0.68 11.68
C VAL A 110 -3.15 -0.79 13.07
N LEU A 111 -2.35 -0.40 14.06
CA LEU A 111 -2.74 -0.33 15.47
C LEU A 111 -2.77 1.14 15.89
N ILE A 112 -3.84 1.56 16.54
CA ILE A 112 -3.92 2.84 17.24
C ILE A 112 -4.24 2.58 18.71
N GLY A 113 -3.67 3.37 19.60
CA GLY A 113 -3.98 3.31 21.02
C GLY A 113 -3.82 4.65 21.72
N GLN A 114 -4.47 4.78 22.86
CA GLN A 114 -4.31 5.95 23.72
C GLN A 114 -2.93 5.94 24.38
N ASN A 115 -2.28 7.09 24.41
CA ASN A 115 -1.02 7.29 25.13
C ASN A 115 -1.32 7.92 26.49
N LEU A 116 -1.32 7.11 27.53
CA LEU A 116 -1.45 7.54 28.94
C LEU A 116 -0.13 7.38 29.70
N SER A 117 1.01 7.50 29.00
CA SER A 117 2.34 7.18 29.56
C SER A 117 2.48 5.74 30.06
N GLN A 118 1.72 4.83 29.44
CA GLN A 118 1.74 3.39 29.71
C GLN A 118 2.75 2.66 28.82
N HIS A 119 3.23 1.50 29.27
CA HIS A 119 4.10 0.66 28.47
C HIS A 119 3.29 -0.24 27.52
N PHE A 120 3.71 -0.30 26.26
CA PHE A 120 3.11 -1.15 25.24
C PHE A 120 4.20 -1.80 24.38
N MET A 121 4.07 -3.11 24.14
CA MET A 121 5.00 -3.88 23.31
C MET A 121 4.22 -4.67 22.25
N MET A 122 4.67 -4.57 21.01
CA MET A 122 4.15 -5.34 19.89
C MET A 122 5.28 -6.18 19.29
N ALA A 123 5.02 -7.46 19.12
CA ALA A 123 5.89 -8.41 18.43
C ALA A 123 5.10 -9.15 17.36
N SER A 124 5.80 -9.59 16.31
CA SER A 124 5.23 -10.43 15.26
C SER A 124 6.15 -11.62 15.01
N ARG A 125 5.58 -12.78 14.72
CA ARG A 125 6.32 -14.00 14.34
C ARG A 125 5.77 -14.49 13.02
N CYS A 126 6.65 -14.80 12.08
CA CYS A 126 6.30 -15.22 10.74
C CYS A 126 7.08 -16.48 10.37
N LEU A 127 6.44 -17.38 9.62
CA LEU A 127 7.11 -18.46 8.91
C LEU A 127 7.05 -18.09 7.43
N TRP A 128 8.21 -17.74 6.86
CA TRP A 128 8.29 -17.14 5.54
C TRP A 128 9.69 -17.34 4.93
N ASN A 129 9.86 -17.01 3.66
CA ASN A 129 11.14 -17.14 2.96
C ASN A 129 11.98 -15.86 3.14
N GLU A 130 13.06 -15.95 3.91
CA GLU A 130 13.94 -14.82 4.27
C GLU A 130 14.61 -14.13 3.06
N GLU A 131 14.68 -14.78 1.90
CA GLU A 131 15.31 -14.21 0.71
C GLU A 131 14.39 -13.28 -0.09
N VAL A 132 13.07 -13.52 -0.01
CA VAL A 132 12.08 -12.89 -0.90
C VAL A 132 10.98 -12.15 -0.13
N ASP A 133 10.66 -12.60 1.07
CA ASP A 133 9.67 -12.00 1.95
C ASP A 133 10.30 -10.95 2.85
N ASN A 134 9.55 -9.91 3.18
CA ASN A 134 10.08 -8.82 3.99
C ASN A 134 8.95 -8.03 4.66
N PHE A 135 9.32 -7.17 5.61
CA PHE A 135 8.37 -6.32 6.32
C PHE A 135 8.93 -4.93 6.59
N VAL A 136 8.04 -4.02 6.95
CA VAL A 136 8.38 -2.70 7.47
C VAL A 136 7.45 -2.37 8.62
N VAL A 137 7.98 -1.71 9.64
CA VAL A 137 7.22 -1.19 10.77
C VAL A 137 7.49 0.30 10.90
N VAL A 138 6.44 1.09 10.94
CA VAL A 138 6.49 2.54 11.17
C VAL A 138 5.70 2.85 12.42
N LYS A 139 6.28 3.68 13.28
CA LYS A 139 5.69 4.09 14.55
C LYS A 139 5.55 5.61 14.55
N TYR A 140 4.44 6.07 15.09
CA TYR A 140 4.16 7.47 15.35
C TYR A 140 3.56 7.59 16.76
N ASN A 141 3.94 8.63 17.49
CA ASN A 141 3.34 8.92 18.79
C ASN A 141 3.28 10.42 19.02
N ASN A 142 2.19 10.87 19.66
CA ASN A 142 2.07 12.19 20.24
C ASN A 142 1.78 12.06 21.75
N SER A 143 1.38 13.15 22.40
CA SER A 143 1.07 13.16 23.83
C SER A 143 -0.20 12.39 24.23
N ASN A 144 -1.12 12.13 23.30
CA ASN A 144 -2.45 11.56 23.55
C ASN A 144 -2.65 10.17 22.93
N LEU A 145 -1.92 9.83 21.86
CA LEU A 145 -2.08 8.58 21.12
C LEU A 145 -0.75 8.09 20.53
N PHE A 146 -0.75 6.82 20.15
CA PHE A 146 0.26 6.20 19.32
C PHE A 146 -0.37 5.44 18.17
N VAL A 147 0.34 5.36 17.06
CA VAL A 147 -0.03 4.57 15.87
C VAL A 147 1.17 3.73 15.47
N ILE A 148 0.94 2.44 15.24
CA ILE A 148 1.94 1.52 14.73
C ILE A 148 1.37 0.89 13.47
N CYS A 149 2.06 1.06 12.35
CA CYS A 149 1.73 0.38 11.11
C CYS A 149 2.81 -0.65 10.80
N SER A 150 2.39 -1.86 10.46
CA SER A 150 3.25 -2.94 9.98
C SER A 150 2.75 -3.43 8.64
N VAL A 151 3.65 -3.54 7.68
CA VAL A 151 3.36 -4.11 6.36
C VAL A 151 4.23 -5.34 6.19
N PHE A 152 3.59 -6.48 5.92
CA PHE A 152 4.27 -7.72 5.56
C PHE A 152 4.06 -7.95 4.07
N ALA A 153 5.15 -8.14 3.33
CA ALA A 153 5.15 -8.44 1.92
C ALA A 153 5.62 -9.89 1.73
N THR A 154 4.73 -10.75 1.24
CA THR A 154 5.03 -12.14 0.94
C THR A 154 5.01 -12.39 -0.56
N TYR A 155 6.05 -13.03 -1.07
CA TYR A 155 6.16 -13.42 -2.46
C TYR A 155 5.13 -14.51 -2.77
N LEU A 156 4.45 -14.33 -3.89
CA LEU A 156 3.46 -15.26 -4.42
C LEU A 156 4.15 -16.13 -5.46
N GLU A 157 4.50 -17.36 -5.06
CA GLU A 157 5.02 -18.42 -5.94
C GLU A 157 4.05 -18.89 -7.02
#